data_AF-A0A531LFZ0-F1
#
_entry.id   AF-A0A531LFZ0-F1
#
_cell.length_a   1.000
_cell.length_b   1.000
_cell.length_c   1.000
_cell.angle_alpha   90.00
_cell.angle_beta   90.00
_cell.angle_gamma   90.00
#
_symmetry.space_group_name_H-M   'P 1'
#
loop_
_entity.id
_entity.type
_entity.pdbx_description
1 polymer ?
#
loop_
_entity_poly.entity_id
_entity_poly.type
_entity_poly.pdbx_seq_one_letter_code
_entity_poly.pdbx_strand_id
1 'polypeptide(L)' 'MSNELRSLYPEIEAFASGMLDVGDGHQVYWERSGTKGAKPAVFLHG' A
#
# COMPACT_ATOMS: atom_id res chain seq x y z
N MET A 1 7.37 -21.51 20.47
CA MET A 1 7.49 -20.90 19.13
C MET A 1 6.54 -21.65 18.23
N SER A 2 5.55 -20.98 17.60
CA SER A 2 4.69 -21.69 16.64
C SER A 2 5.57 -22.16 15.48
N ASN A 3 5.43 -23.43 15.10
CA ASN A 3 6.21 -24.06 14.04
C ASN A 3 5.57 -23.84 12.66
N GLU A 4 4.79 -22.78 12.52
CA GLU A 4 4.05 -22.44 11.31
C GLU A 4 4.80 -21.39 10.51
N LEU A 5 4.89 -21.60 9.19
CA LEU A 5 5.40 -20.59 8.27
C LEU A 5 4.46 -19.38 8.28
N ARG A 6 5.03 -18.17 8.21
CA ARG A 6 4.22 -16.96 8.14
C ARG A 6 3.43 -16.92 6.83
N SER A 7 2.18 -16.49 6.93
CA SER A 7 1.31 -16.17 5.80
C SER A 7 1.15 -14.65 5.65
N LEU A 8 0.40 -14.22 4.63
CA LEU A 8 -0.07 -12.84 4.51
C LEU A 8 -1.00 -12.48 5.67
N TYR A 9 -1.07 -11.19 5.99
CA TYR A 9 -2.07 -10.66 6.90
C TYR A 9 -3.48 -10.78 6.29
N PRO A 10 -4.55 -10.73 7.11
CA PRO A 10 -5.91 -10.63 6.60
C PRO A 10 -6.08 -9.47 5.61
N GLU A 11 -7.00 -9.63 4.68
CA GLU A 11 -7.34 -8.60 3.71
C GLU A 11 -7.85 -7.32 4.40
N ILE A 12 -7.47 -6.17 3.86
CA ILE A 12 -7.90 -4.85 4.32
C ILE A 12 -8.15 -3.95 3.12
N GLU A 13 -9.05 -2.98 3.29
CA GLU A 13 -9.27 -1.92 2.32
C GLU A 13 -8.27 -0.78 2.50
N ALA A 14 -7.96 -0.09 1.40
CA ALA A 14 -7.19 1.15 1.45
C ALA A 14 -8.00 2.26 2.15
N PHE A 15 -7.35 3.05 3.01
CA PHE A 15 -8.01 4.17 3.69
C PHE A 15 -7.98 5.47 2.87
N ALA A 16 -7.18 5.51 1.80
CA ALA A 16 -7.11 6.60 0.85
C ALA A 16 -6.55 6.08 -0.47
N SER A 17 -7.04 6.62 -1.58
CA SER A 17 -6.53 6.36 -2.93
C SER A 17 -6.72 7.59 -3.81
N GLY A 18 -6.07 7.60 -4.97
CA GLY A 18 -6.23 8.65 -5.95
C GLY A 18 -5.37 8.49 -7.18
N MET A 19 -5.50 9.45 -8.10
CA MET A 19 -4.62 9.62 -9.24
C MET A 19 -3.67 10.78 -8.95
N LEU A 20 -2.37 10.55 -9.08
CA LEU A 20 -1.33 11.57 -9.00
C LEU A 20 -0.98 12.03 -10.42
N ASP A 21 -1.22 13.30 -10.72
CA ASP A 21 -0.66 13.96 -11.90
C ASP A 21 0.86 14.08 -11.72
N VAL A 22 1.64 13.48 -12.62
CA VAL A 22 3.11 13.49 -12.57
C VAL A 22 3.72 14.51 -13.55
N GLY A 23 2.89 15.28 -14.25
CA GLY A 23 3.30 16.07 -15.41
C GLY A 23 3.32 15.25 -16.70
N ASP A 24 3.50 15.94 -17.82
CA ASP A 24 3.69 15.33 -19.15
C ASP A 24 2.53 14.44 -19.64
N GLY A 25 1.32 14.70 -19.13
CA GLY A 25 0.09 14.03 -19.57
C GLY A 25 -0.14 12.66 -18.95
N HIS A 26 0.68 12.22 -17.99
CA HIS A 26 0.51 10.95 -17.30
C HIS A 26 -0.07 11.12 -15.89
N GLN A 27 -0.86 10.13 -15.47
CA GLN A 27 -1.36 10.04 -14.10
C GLN A 27 -1.08 8.64 -13.53
N VAL A 28 -0.64 8.59 -12.28
CA VAL A 28 -0.29 7.35 -11.57
C VAL A 28 -1.33 7.09 -10.48
N TYR A 29 -1.95 5.91 -10.51
CA TYR A 29 -2.81 5.47 -9.41
C TYR A 29 -1.97 5.17 -8.16
N TRP A 30 -2.45 5.57 -6.99
CA TRP A 30 -1.86 5.23 -5.70
C TRP A 30 -2.93 4.91 -4.66
N GLU A 31 -2.52 4.17 -3.63
CA GLU A 31 -3.32 3.91 -2.45
C GLU A 31 -2.47 3.89 -1.17
N ARG A 32 -3.15 4.06 -0.03
CA ARG A 32 -2.56 3.98 1.31
C ARG A 32 -3.38 3.03 2.17
N SER A 33 -2.70 2.05 2.75
CA SER A 33 -3.30 1.00 3.58
C SER A 33 -2.61 0.93 4.95
N GLY A 34 -3.29 0.36 5.94
CA GLY A 34 -2.79 0.25 7.32
C GLY A 34 -3.14 1.45 8.22
N THR A 35 -2.33 1.70 9.25
CA THR A 35 -2.63 2.69 10.29
C THR A 35 -2.05 4.06 9.96
N LYS A 36 -2.89 5.11 9.92
CA LYS A 36 -2.46 6.51 9.73
C LYS A 36 -1.45 6.91 10.82
N GLY A 37 -0.28 7.40 10.42
CA GLY A 37 0.78 7.87 11.34
C GLY A 37 1.72 6.77 11.85
N ALA A 38 1.51 5.51 11.50
CA ALA A 38 2.46 4.43 11.78
C ALA A 38 3.70 4.51 10.87
N LYS A 39 4.63 3.55 11.03
CA LYS A 39 5.87 3.49 10.25
C LYS A 39 5.58 3.52 8.73
N PRO A 40 6.16 4.46 7.96
CA PRO A 40 5.91 4.56 6.53
C PRO A 40 6.63 3.46 5.74
N ALA A 41 6.00 3.00 4.65
CA ALA A 41 6.56 2.06 3.68
C ALA A 41 5.97 2.33 2.27
N VAL A 42 6.72 2.00 1.22
CA VAL A 42 6.28 2.08 -0.18
C VAL A 42 6.44 0.71 -0.82
N PHE A 43 5.39 0.22 -1.48
CA PHE A 43 5.45 -0.99 -2.30
C PHE A 43 5.59 -0.59 -3.77
N LEU A 44 6.68 -1.00 -4.42
CA LEU A 44 6.91 -0.82 -5.86
C LEU A 44 6.70 -2.18 -6.53
N HIS A 45 5.72 -2.28 -7.42
CA HIS A 45 5.51 -3.50 -8.19
C HIS A 45 6.62 -3.66 -9.25
N GLY A 46 6.85 -4.91 -9.66
CA GLY A 46 7.80 -5.26 -10.73
C GLY A 46 7.17 -5.27 -12.12
#